data_AF-A0A699RKS1-F1
#
_entry.id   AF-A0A699RKS1-F1
#
_cell.length_a   1.000
_cell.length_b   1.000
_cell.length_c   1.000
_cell.angle_alpha   90.00
_cell.angle_beta   90.00
_cell.angle_gamma   90.00
#
_symmetry.space_group_name_H-M   'P 1'
#
loop_
_entity.id
_entity.type
_entity.pdbx_description
1 polymer ?
#
loop_
_entity_poly.entity_id
_entity_poly.type
_entity_poly.pdbx_seq_one_letter_code
_entity_poly.pdbx_strand_id
1 'polypeptide(L)'
;MATNEETSAAGSDTRPPMLVESDYNSWKIRIHRYIRGKPHGKLIWKSIQDGLSSHPMITDPQPEGSTVVPMPWKKLDSEFSDEEKTREMADTQAEIILSQGLP
;
A
#
# COMPACT_ATOMS: atom_id res chain seq x y z
N MET A 1 -11.11 -47.67 26.21
CA MET A 1 -10.93 -46.60 27.20
C MET A 1 -10.43 -45.38 26.46
N ALA A 2 -11.25 -44.34 26.38
CA ALA A 2 -10.93 -43.08 25.72
C ALA A 2 -10.27 -42.15 26.74
N THR A 3 -9.19 -41.49 26.36
CA THR A 3 -8.66 -40.32 27.07
C THR A 3 -8.54 -39.19 26.06
N ASN A 4 -9.57 -38.36 26.12
CA ASN A 4 -9.64 -36.98 25.69
C ASN A 4 -8.71 -36.12 26.56
N GLU A 5 -7.64 -35.60 25.97
CA GLU A 5 -6.91 -34.45 26.53
C GLU A 5 -7.15 -33.23 25.64
N GLU A 6 -8.30 -32.57 25.86
CA GLU A 6 -8.41 -31.15 25.61
C GLU A 6 -7.77 -30.42 26.80
N THR A 7 -6.69 -29.67 26.58
CA THR A 7 -6.29 -28.63 27.53
C THR A 7 -5.66 -27.43 26.81
N SER A 8 -6.54 -26.51 26.43
CA SER A 8 -6.43 -25.06 26.57
C SER A 8 -5.04 -24.39 26.52
N ALA A 9 -4.81 -23.69 25.42
CA ALA A 9 -4.14 -22.38 25.44
C ALA A 9 -4.88 -21.46 24.45
N ALA A 10 -6.05 -20.97 24.89
CA ALA A 10 -6.78 -19.90 24.23
C ALA A 10 -6.04 -18.58 24.45
N GLY A 11 -5.07 -18.36 23.57
CA GLY A 11 -4.28 -17.16 23.46
C GLY A 11 -3.45 -17.27 22.19
N SER A 12 -4.09 -17.70 21.10
CA SER A 12 -3.45 -17.59 19.80
C SER A 12 -3.14 -16.12 19.61
N ASP A 13 -1.86 -15.82 19.52
CA ASP A 13 -1.33 -14.59 18.97
C ASP A 13 -1.96 -14.44 17.58
N THR A 14 -3.15 -13.85 17.53
CA THR A 14 -3.96 -13.62 16.32
C THR A 14 -3.43 -12.44 15.54
N ARG A 15 -2.16 -12.10 15.75
CA ARG A 15 -1.41 -11.32 14.80
C ARG A 15 -1.16 -12.22 13.60
N PRO A 16 -1.57 -11.82 12.38
CA PRO A 16 -1.23 -12.58 11.20
C PRO A 16 0.29 -12.78 11.22
N PRO A 17 0.79 -14.03 11.17
CA PRO A 17 2.22 -14.25 11.12
C PRO A 17 2.70 -13.47 9.90
N MET A 18 3.65 -12.56 10.13
CA MET A 18 4.29 -11.78 9.07
C MET A 18 4.91 -12.76 8.07
N LEU A 19 4.09 -13.19 7.12
CA LEU A 19 4.40 -13.93 5.91
C LEU A 19 5.43 -15.04 6.13
N VAL A 20 4.98 -16.20 6.63
CA VAL A 20 5.69 -17.46 6.33
C VAL A 20 5.77 -17.56 4.81
N GLU A 21 6.96 -17.82 4.26
CA GLU A 21 7.20 -17.80 2.80
C GLU A 21 6.25 -18.73 2.02
N SER A 22 5.83 -19.84 2.64
CA SER A 22 4.81 -20.75 2.10
C SER A 22 3.42 -20.11 1.93
N ASP A 23 3.10 -19.12 2.75
CA ASP A 23 1.78 -18.52 2.85
C ASP A 23 1.67 -17.20 2.08
N TYR A 24 2.77 -16.71 1.51
CA TYR A 24 2.79 -15.47 0.73
C TYR A 24 1.81 -15.51 -0.46
N ASN A 25 1.77 -16.62 -1.20
CA ASN A 25 0.81 -16.80 -2.29
C ASN A 25 -0.65 -16.81 -1.81
N SER A 26 -0.90 -17.47 -0.67
CA SER A 26 -2.23 -17.50 -0.05
C SER A 26 -2.67 -16.11 0.41
N TRP A 27 -1.77 -15.35 1.05
CA TRP A 27 -2.00 -13.97 1.41
C TRP A 27 -2.27 -13.10 0.18
N LYS A 28 -1.46 -13.23 -0.88
CA LYS A 28 -1.60 -12.48 -2.13
C LYS A 28 -2.99 -12.66 -2.77
N ILE A 29 -3.52 -13.89 -2.77
CA ILE A 29 -4.86 -14.18 -3.31
C ILE A 29 -5.95 -13.56 -2.43
N ARG A 30 -5.80 -13.63 -1.11
CA ARG A 30 -6.74 -13.01 -0.16
C ARG A 30 -6.78 -11.51 -0.38
N ILE A 31 -5.61 -10.85 -0.34
CA ILE A 31 -5.52 -9.39 -0.40
C ILE A 31 -6.00 -8.84 -1.73
N HIS A 32 -5.69 -9.53 -2.83
CA HIS A 32 -6.23 -9.18 -4.13
C HIS A 32 -7.77 -9.24 -4.15
N ARG A 33 -8.39 -10.22 -3.46
CA ARG A 33 -9.85 -10.34 -3.37
C ARG A 33 -10.47 -9.28 -2.47
N TYR A 34 -9.85 -8.97 -1.34
CA TYR A 34 -10.30 -7.92 -0.41
C TYR A 34 -10.28 -6.54 -1.05
N ILE A 35 -9.15 -6.18 -1.67
CA ILE A 35 -8.97 -4.88 -2.31
C ILE A 35 -9.94 -4.69 -3.48
N ARG A 36 -10.30 -5.77 -4.20
CA ARG A 36 -11.21 -5.70 -5.36
C ARG A 36 -12.59 -5.11 -5.04
N GLY A 37 -13.02 -5.19 -3.78
CA GLY A 37 -14.29 -4.63 -3.30
C GLY A 37 -14.20 -3.22 -2.72
N LYS A 38 -13.00 -2.64 -2.61
CA LYS A 38 -12.78 -1.31 -2.03
C LYS A 38 -12.81 -0.20 -3.09
N PRO A 39 -13.13 1.04 -2.70
CA PRO A 39 -12.87 2.20 -3.54
C PRO A 39 -11.38 2.25 -3.90
N HIS A 40 -11.07 2.58 -5.14
CA HIS A 40 -9.70 2.65 -5.66
C HIS A 40 -8.90 1.35 -5.58
N GLY A 41 -9.56 0.19 -5.46
CA GLY A 41 -8.90 -1.10 -5.30
C GLY A 41 -7.82 -1.42 -6.36
N LYS A 42 -8.03 -1.01 -7.61
CA LYS A 42 -7.02 -1.17 -8.67
C LYS A 42 -5.74 -0.37 -8.40
N LEU A 43 -5.86 0.83 -7.81
CA LEU A 43 -4.73 1.68 -7.46
C LEU A 43 -4.00 1.12 -6.25
N ILE A 44 -4.73 0.73 -5.19
CA ILE A 44 -4.15 0.11 -3.99
C ILE A 44 -3.33 -1.14 -4.37
N TRP A 45 -3.89 -1.99 -5.25
CA TRP A 45 -3.16 -3.16 -5.73
C TRP A 45 -1.88 -2.79 -6.49
N LYS A 46 -1.94 -1.77 -7.36
CA LYS A 46 -0.74 -1.24 -8.04
C LYS A 46 0.29 -0.73 -7.04
N SER A 47 -0.10 0.04 -6.04
CA SER A 47 0.80 0.53 -4.99
C SER A 47 1.47 -0.59 -4.19
N ILE A 48 0.77 -1.70 -3.95
CA ILE A 48 1.36 -2.90 -3.31
C ILE A 48 2.37 -3.60 -4.24
N GLN A 49 2.13 -3.62 -5.55
CA GLN A 49 3.00 -4.29 -6.51
C GLN A 49 4.23 -3.46 -6.90
N ASP A 50 4.01 -2.18 -7.20
CA ASP A 50 5.02 -1.24 -7.71
C ASP A 50 5.75 -0.52 -6.57
N GLY A 51 5.23 -0.60 -5.34
CA GLY A 51 5.69 0.16 -4.19
C GLY A 51 5.03 1.54 -4.10
N LEU A 52 5.31 2.25 -3.01
CA LEU A 52 4.82 3.62 -2.79
C LEU A 52 5.29 4.53 -3.93
N SER A 53 4.36 5.28 -4.53
CA SER A 53 4.70 6.18 -5.61
C SER A 53 5.61 7.30 -5.11
N SER A 54 6.53 7.76 -5.95
CA SER A 54 7.34 8.92 -5.62
C SER A 54 6.46 10.16 -5.52
N HIS A 55 6.64 10.93 -4.46
CA HIS A 55 5.89 12.17 -4.24
C HIS A 55 6.04 13.12 -5.45
N PRO A 56 4.93 13.67 -5.97
CA PRO A 56 4.97 14.46 -7.19
C PRO A 56 5.86 15.70 -7.03
N MET A 57 6.69 15.94 -8.05
CA MET A 57 7.56 17.10 -8.14
C MET A 57 7.08 18.02 -9.28
N ILE A 58 7.08 19.32 -9.03
CA ILE A 58 6.93 20.33 -10.10
C ILE A 58 8.31 20.71 -10.58
N THR A 59 8.42 20.90 -11.90
CA THR A 59 9.54 21.62 -12.52
C THR A 59 8.90 22.64 -13.43
N ASP A 60 9.18 23.93 -13.19
CA ASP A 60 8.65 24.98 -14.05
C ASP A 60 9.26 24.85 -15.45
N PRO A 61 8.50 25.14 -16.52
CA PRO A 61 9.03 25.14 -17.87
C PRO A 61 10.16 26.17 -17.98
N GLN A 62 11.34 25.70 -18.38
CA GLN A 62 12.51 26.56 -18.57
C GLN A 62 12.24 27.55 -19.71
N PRO A 63 12.32 28.87 -19.48
CA PRO A 63 12.14 29.83 -20.56
C PRO A 63 13.25 29.69 -21.61
N GLU A 64 12.84 29.73 -22.88
CA GLU A 64 13.72 29.62 -24.06
C GLU A 64 14.85 30.66 -23.96
N GLY A 65 16.09 30.19 -23.73
CA GLY A 65 17.29 31.05 -23.58
C GLY A 65 17.87 31.16 -22.17
N SER A 66 17.22 30.60 -21.14
CA SER A 66 17.80 30.49 -19.80
C SER A 66 18.74 29.28 -19.68
N THR A 67 19.91 29.47 -19.06
CA THR A 67 20.85 28.37 -18.70
C THR A 67 20.57 27.80 -17.31
N VAL A 68 19.61 28.37 -16.57
CA VAL A 68 19.24 27.91 -15.23
C VAL A 68 18.35 26.69 -15.38
N VAL A 69 18.85 25.53 -14.95
CA VAL A 69 18.06 24.31 -14.79
C VAL A 69 17.07 24.54 -13.64
N PRO A 70 15.74 24.55 -13.88
CA PRO A 70 14.78 24.70 -12.81
C PRO A 70 14.91 23.51 -11.85
N MET A 71 15.12 23.82 -10.56
CA MET A 71 15.25 22.79 -9.55
C MET A 71 13.87 22.19 -9.27
N PRO A 72 13.71 20.86 -9.33
CA PRO A 72 12.44 20.24 -8.99
C PRO A 72 12.12 20.47 -7.51
N TRP A 73 10.92 20.94 -7.23
CA TRP A 73 10.39 21.12 -5.88
C TRP A 73 9.17 20.22 -5.64
N LYS A 74 8.98 19.83 -4.38
CA LYS A 74 7.82 19.03 -3.93
C LYS A 74 6.56 19.86 -4.13
N LYS A 75 5.54 19.27 -4.76
CA LYS A 75 4.20 19.89 -4.81
C LYS A 75 3.64 20.08 -3.40
N LEU A 76 2.90 21.15 -3.19
CA LEU A 76 2.03 21.30 -2.02
C LEU A 76 0.72 20.54 -2.25
N ASP A 77 0.10 20.03 -1.18
CA ASP A 77 -1.17 19.26 -1.25
C ASP A 77 -2.31 20.04 -1.95
N SER A 78 -2.26 21.38 -1.91
CA SER A 78 -3.21 22.26 -2.61
C SER A 78 -3.08 22.24 -4.13
N GLU A 79 -1.90 21.90 -4.64
CA GLU A 79 -1.56 21.87 -6.07
C GLU A 79 -1.68 20.45 -6.66
N PHE A 80 -2.05 19.47 -5.83
CA PHE A 80 -2.26 18.11 -6.28
C PHE A 80 -3.52 18.04 -7.14
N SER A 81 -3.36 17.43 -8.31
CA SER A 81 -4.48 16.99 -9.14
C SER A 81 -5.31 15.93 -8.41
N ASP A 82 -6.59 15.77 -8.76
CA ASP A 82 -7.47 14.77 -8.15
C ASP A 82 -6.91 13.34 -8.31
N GLU A 83 -6.19 13.08 -9.40
CA GLU A 83 -5.50 11.81 -9.63
C GLU A 83 -4.30 11.60 -8.69
N GLU A 84 -3.55 12.65 -8.35
CA GLU A 84 -2.41 12.60 -7.42
C GLU A 84 -2.92 12.34 -6.00
N LYS A 85 -3.98 13.04 -5.58
CA LYS A 85 -4.65 12.80 -4.29
C LYS A 85 -5.20 11.39 -4.20
N THR A 86 -5.84 10.90 -5.27
CA THR A 86 -6.38 9.54 -5.29
C THR A 86 -5.26 8.49 -5.20
N ARG A 87 -4.10 8.78 -5.78
CA ARG A 87 -2.93 7.89 -5.72
C ARG A 87 -2.31 7.89 -4.33
N GLU A 88 -2.12 9.04 -3.72
CA GLU A 88 -1.62 9.18 -2.35
C GLU A 88 -2.52 8.45 -1.34
N MET A 89 -3.84 8.57 -1.48
CA MET A 89 -4.78 7.82 -0.66
C MET A 89 -4.64 6.30 -0.85
N ALA A 90 -4.46 5.83 -2.08
CA ALA A 90 -4.26 4.42 -2.37
C ALA A 90 -2.94 3.88 -1.81
N ASP A 91 -1.86 4.68 -1.92
CA ASP A 91 -0.53 4.42 -1.36
C ASP A 91 -0.60 4.30 0.17
N THR A 92 -1.26 5.26 0.82
CA THR A 92 -1.50 5.22 2.28
C THR A 92 -2.28 3.98 2.70
N GLN A 93 -3.33 3.61 1.95
CA GLN A 93 -4.09 2.40 2.23
C GLN A 93 -3.29 1.12 2.01
N ALA A 94 -2.44 1.08 0.98
CA ALA A 94 -1.53 -0.03 0.74
C ALA A 94 -0.54 -0.20 1.90
N GLU A 95 0.04 0.89 2.40
CA GLU A 95 0.94 0.86 3.56
C GLU A 95 0.23 0.35 4.82
N ILE A 96 -1.00 0.79 5.07
CA ILE A 96 -1.81 0.30 6.20
C ILE A 96 -2.07 -1.20 6.07
N ILE A 97 -2.47 -1.66 4.88
CA ILE A 97 -2.74 -3.08 4.60
C ILE A 97 -1.50 -3.94 4.89
N LEU A 98 -0.33 -3.50 4.40
CA LEU A 98 0.93 -4.20 4.59
C LEU A 98 1.35 -4.21 6.07
N SER A 99 1.21 -3.07 6.75
CA SER A 99 1.59 -2.91 8.17
C SER A 99 0.69 -3.70 9.12
N GLN A 100 -0.60 -3.81 8.79
CA GLN A 100 -1.59 -4.51 9.61
C GLN A 100 -1.74 -6.00 9.23
N GLY A 101 -1.08 -6.45 8.16
CA GLY A 101 -1.24 -7.81 7.63
C GLY A 101 -2.69 -8.11 7.23
N LEU A 102 -3.43 -7.09 6.77
CA LEU A 102 -4.80 -7.27 6.32
C LEU A 102 -4.84 -8.21 5.10
N PRO A 103 -5.86 -9.08 5.00
CA PRO A 103 -6.06 -10.00 3.89
C PRO A 103 -6.86 -9.34 2.77
#